data_AF-A0A1T5KQJ1-F1
#
_entry.id   AF-A0A1T5KQJ1-F1
#
_cell.length_a   1.000
_cell.length_b   1.000
_cell.length_c   1.000
_cell.angle_alpha   90.00
_cell.angle_beta   90.00
_cell.angle_gamma   90.00
#
_symmetry.space_group_name_H-M   'P 1'
#
loop_
_entity.id
_entity.type
_entity.pdbx_description
1 polymer ?
#
loop_
_entity_poly.entity_id
_entity_poly.type
_entity_poly.pdbx_seq_one_letter_code
_entity_poly.pdbx_strand_id
1 'polypeptide(L)'
;MSDLSAEPAPQGDPEPAGADLNDAIEAPSTHHTVPSKESESYTHGHHESVLRSHRSRTAQNSAGFLLPHLRDDMSLLDVGCGPGTVTADLGRILAGGEAVGVDASPKVLEAAREHAAALGYGNVRFEQANAYELPFDDDSFDVVYAHQLLQHLSDPVAALREMKRVAKPGGMVAVRDADYAGMAWYPETPGLTEWNELYHEVTHAYGFEPDAGRRLMSWVQEAGMDGIVPSASSWCYATPTDRQWWGELWAERCVESNFAVQAKESGLADDVALEQIAQDWQAWAQAPDGWFAILHGEVLARA
;
A
#
# COMPACT_ATOMS: atom_id res chain seq x y z
N MET A 1 82.21 -13.58 1.71
CA MET A 1 82.54 -13.43 3.14
C MET A 1 81.67 -12.32 3.70
N SER A 2 80.84 -12.43 4.72
CA SER A 2 80.26 -13.53 5.48
C SER A 2 79.07 -12.88 6.22
N ASP A 3 78.03 -13.66 6.44
CA ASP A 3 76.85 -13.39 7.29
C ASP A 3 77.23 -13.07 8.75
N LEU A 4 76.36 -12.39 9.52
CA LEU A 4 76.30 -12.44 11.00
C LEU A 4 75.06 -11.73 11.59
N SER A 5 74.57 -12.30 12.69
CA SER A 5 73.18 -12.38 13.14
C SER A 5 72.90 -11.74 14.53
N ALA A 6 71.61 -11.55 14.86
CA ALA A 6 70.88 -11.79 16.14
C ALA A 6 70.89 -10.81 17.37
N GLU A 7 69.66 -10.31 17.70
CA GLU A 7 68.86 -10.30 18.99
C GLU A 7 69.43 -9.81 20.37
N PRO A 8 68.66 -9.66 21.51
CA PRO A 8 67.19 -9.77 21.82
C PRO A 8 66.58 -8.68 22.78
N ALA A 9 65.30 -8.87 23.20
CA ALA A 9 64.48 -8.12 24.20
C ALA A 9 64.63 -8.58 25.69
N PRO A 10 63.94 -7.93 26.67
CA PRO A 10 63.07 -8.70 27.61
C PRO A 10 61.77 -8.00 28.12
N GLN A 11 60.90 -8.82 28.74
CA GLN A 11 59.55 -8.62 29.30
C GLN A 11 59.47 -8.16 30.78
N GLY A 12 58.29 -7.75 31.25
CA GLY A 12 57.86 -7.82 32.67
C GLY A 12 56.51 -7.13 33.03
N ASP A 13 55.49 -7.95 33.39
CA ASP A 13 54.19 -7.64 34.07
C ASP A 13 54.38 -7.26 35.59
N PRO A 14 53.39 -6.92 36.47
CA PRO A 14 51.93 -7.22 36.47
C PRO A 14 50.93 -6.18 37.08
N GLU A 15 49.61 -6.48 37.01
CA GLU A 15 48.48 -5.87 37.76
C GLU A 15 48.44 -6.22 39.27
N PRO A 16 47.66 -5.48 40.10
CA PRO A 16 46.61 -6.17 40.87
C PRO A 16 45.29 -5.41 41.13
N ALA A 17 44.30 -6.25 41.53
CA ALA A 17 42.88 -6.11 41.86
C ALA A 17 42.37 -5.07 42.90
N GLY A 18 41.14 -4.58 42.64
CA GLY A 18 39.95 -4.82 43.49
C GLY A 18 39.51 -3.78 44.53
N ALA A 19 38.34 -3.16 44.33
CA ALA A 19 37.16 -3.18 45.24
C ALA A 19 36.16 -2.04 44.97
N ASP A 20 34.89 -2.41 45.08
CA ASP A 20 33.63 -1.75 44.70
C ASP A 20 33.09 -0.76 45.75
N LEU A 21 32.19 0.16 45.37
CA LEU A 21 31.10 0.78 46.16
C LEU A 21 30.37 1.90 45.37
N ASN A 22 29.17 1.56 44.84
CA ASN A 22 27.90 2.33 44.72
C ASN A 22 27.91 3.84 44.34
N ASP A 23 27.06 4.41 43.47
CA ASP A 23 25.74 4.04 42.98
C ASP A 23 25.35 4.96 41.78
N ALA A 24 24.52 4.42 40.89
CA ALA A 24 23.41 5.06 40.16
C ALA A 24 23.62 5.79 38.80
N ILE A 25 22.68 5.39 37.91
CA ILE A 25 22.14 6.01 36.69
C ILE A 25 22.83 5.61 35.36
N GLU A 26 22.54 4.38 34.92
CA GLU A 26 22.58 4.00 33.50
C GLU A 26 21.36 4.59 32.78
N ALA A 27 21.62 5.28 31.66
CA ALA A 27 20.61 5.69 30.71
C ALA A 27 20.19 4.47 29.85
N PRO A 28 18.89 4.23 29.59
CA PRO A 28 18.48 3.14 28.74
C PRO A 28 18.88 3.43 27.28
N SER A 29 19.76 2.59 26.75
CA SER A 29 20.08 2.46 25.33
C SER A 29 18.83 2.04 24.55
N THR A 30 18.39 2.92 23.64
CA THR A 30 17.27 2.66 22.73
C THR A 30 17.68 1.67 21.64
N HIS A 31 17.39 0.39 21.84
CA HIS A 31 17.32 -0.55 20.72
C HIS A 31 16.11 -0.19 19.85
N HIS A 32 16.35 0.49 18.73
CA HIS A 32 15.38 0.56 17.64
C HIS A 32 15.40 -0.79 16.92
N THR A 33 14.36 -1.59 17.14
CA THR A 33 14.12 -2.82 16.38
C THR A 33 13.59 -2.42 15.01
N VAL A 34 14.39 -2.64 13.96
CA VAL A 34 13.91 -2.60 12.58
C VAL A 34 12.87 -3.71 12.42
N PRO A 35 11.64 -3.44 11.93
CA PRO A 35 10.65 -4.49 11.72
C PRO A 35 11.19 -5.52 10.72
N SER A 36 11.11 -6.82 11.07
CA SER A 36 11.46 -7.90 10.15
C SER A 36 10.34 -8.14 9.14
N LYS A 37 10.64 -8.76 7.99
CA LYS A 37 9.67 -9.17 6.95
C LYS A 37 8.44 -9.94 7.47
N GLU A 38 8.51 -10.54 8.66
CA GLU A 38 7.38 -11.25 9.28
C GLU A 38 6.43 -10.30 10.03
N SER A 39 6.90 -9.13 10.47
CA SER A 39 6.11 -8.14 11.24
C SER A 39 5.22 -7.25 10.38
N GLU A 40 5.46 -7.18 9.06
CA GLU A 40 4.56 -6.52 8.10
C GLU A 40 3.20 -7.26 7.96
N SER A 41 3.13 -8.51 8.45
CA SER A 41 1.95 -9.37 8.36
C SER A 41 0.88 -9.09 9.42
N TYR A 42 1.17 -8.29 10.47
CA TYR A 42 0.30 -8.18 11.65
C TYR A 42 -0.37 -6.82 11.88
N THR A 43 -0.31 -5.88 10.92
CA THR A 43 -0.79 -4.50 11.10
C THR A 43 -1.94 -4.13 10.17
N HIS A 44 -3.01 -4.93 10.12
CA HIS A 44 -4.16 -4.65 9.23
C HIS A 44 -5.47 -4.43 10.01
N GLY A 45 -5.55 -3.27 10.69
CA GLY A 45 -6.77 -2.74 11.27
C GLY A 45 -7.69 -2.14 10.20
N HIS A 46 -8.47 -2.97 9.51
CA HIS A 46 -9.51 -2.47 8.61
C HIS A 46 -10.73 -2.01 9.43
N HIS A 47 -10.82 -0.70 9.61
CA HIS A 47 -12.00 0.01 10.12
C HIS A 47 -13.11 0.08 9.05
N GLU A 48 -14.36 0.22 9.48
CA GLU A 48 -15.55 0.18 8.61
C GLU A 48 -15.54 1.29 7.54
N SER A 49 -14.97 2.47 7.82
CA SER A 49 -14.69 3.54 6.84
C SER A 49 -13.95 3.04 5.61
N VAL A 50 -12.86 2.29 5.80
CA VAL A 50 -12.04 1.79 4.70
C VAL A 50 -12.88 0.89 3.81
N LEU A 51 -13.65 -0.04 4.40
CA LEU A 51 -14.58 -0.91 3.67
C LEU A 51 -15.65 -0.13 2.90
N ARG A 52 -16.18 0.97 3.44
CA ARG A 52 -17.15 1.84 2.73
C ARG A 52 -16.54 2.53 1.51
N SER A 53 -15.28 2.97 1.59
CA SER A 53 -14.56 3.59 0.46
C SER A 53 -14.31 2.65 -0.71
N HIS A 54 -14.18 1.35 -0.44
CA HIS A 54 -13.97 0.34 -1.48
C HIS A 54 -15.28 -0.08 -2.16
N ARG A 55 -16.45 0.12 -1.54
CA ARG A 55 -17.76 -0.22 -2.13
C ARG A 55 -18.18 0.66 -3.31
N SER A 56 -17.60 1.85 -3.47
CA SER A 56 -17.83 2.71 -4.64
C SER A 56 -16.87 2.40 -5.80
N ARG A 57 -15.86 1.56 -5.57
CA ARG A 57 -14.93 1.13 -6.62
C ARG A 57 -15.60 0.11 -7.51
N THR A 58 -15.50 0.36 -8.79
CA THR A 58 -16.01 -0.51 -9.85
C THR A 58 -14.88 -0.81 -10.81
N ALA A 59 -15.05 -1.84 -11.63
CA ALA A 59 -14.08 -2.09 -12.71
C ALA A 59 -13.92 -0.86 -13.62
N GLN A 60 -14.98 -0.07 -13.83
CA GLN A 60 -14.94 1.11 -14.69
C GLN A 60 -14.08 2.25 -14.14
N ASN A 61 -14.16 2.53 -12.83
CA ASN A 61 -13.42 3.66 -12.23
C ASN A 61 -12.05 3.28 -11.66
N SER A 62 -11.78 1.98 -11.52
CA SER A 62 -10.53 1.47 -10.93
C SER A 62 -9.67 0.72 -11.94
N ALA A 63 -10.27 0.05 -12.92
CA ALA A 63 -9.59 -0.74 -13.94
C ALA A 63 -9.91 -0.26 -15.37
N GLY A 64 -10.41 0.99 -15.53
CA GLY A 64 -10.88 1.52 -16.82
C GLY A 64 -9.85 1.41 -17.95
N PHE A 65 -8.57 1.58 -17.64
CA PHE A 65 -7.45 1.44 -18.59
C PHE A 65 -7.19 -0.02 -19.03
N LEU A 66 -7.60 -0.99 -18.22
CA LEU A 66 -7.46 -2.43 -18.50
C LEU A 66 -8.66 -2.97 -19.30
N LEU A 67 -9.88 -2.43 -19.08
CA LEU A 67 -11.11 -2.98 -19.66
C LEU A 67 -11.08 -3.22 -21.19
N PRO A 68 -10.51 -2.32 -22.02
CA PRO A 68 -10.45 -2.54 -23.47
C PRO A 68 -9.62 -3.75 -23.91
N HIS A 69 -8.82 -4.33 -23.01
CA HIS A 69 -7.93 -5.45 -23.28
C HIS A 69 -8.47 -6.78 -22.77
N LEU A 70 -9.55 -6.77 -21.99
CA LEU A 70 -10.14 -7.98 -21.43
C LEU A 70 -10.99 -8.72 -22.47
N ARG A 71 -10.89 -10.05 -22.43
CA ARG A 71 -11.81 -10.96 -23.12
C ARG A 71 -12.56 -11.77 -22.07
N ASP A 72 -13.77 -12.20 -22.40
CA ASP A 72 -14.65 -12.90 -21.47
C ASP A 72 -14.09 -14.22 -20.95
N ASP A 73 -13.13 -14.84 -21.66
CA ASP A 73 -12.53 -16.15 -21.39
C ASP A 73 -11.22 -16.11 -20.60
N MET A 74 -10.75 -14.94 -20.17
CA MET A 74 -9.46 -14.79 -19.50
C MET A 74 -9.50 -15.23 -18.03
N SER A 75 -8.37 -15.73 -17.52
CA SER A 75 -8.10 -15.83 -16.09
C SER A 75 -7.42 -14.56 -15.55
N LEU A 76 -8.01 -13.96 -14.51
CA LEU A 76 -7.51 -12.74 -13.88
C LEU A 76 -7.22 -12.96 -12.39
N LEU A 77 -6.05 -12.49 -11.94
CA LEU A 77 -5.69 -12.36 -10.53
C LEU A 77 -5.71 -10.87 -10.12
N ASP A 78 -6.43 -10.54 -9.05
CA ASP A 78 -6.49 -9.23 -8.41
C ASP A 78 -5.73 -9.28 -7.07
N VAL A 79 -4.54 -8.71 -7.04
CA VAL A 79 -3.63 -8.70 -5.88
C VAL A 79 -3.92 -7.49 -5.01
N GLY A 80 -4.20 -7.71 -3.72
CA GLY A 80 -4.67 -6.66 -2.82
C GLY A 80 -6.14 -6.31 -3.08
N CYS A 81 -6.97 -7.34 -3.29
CA CYS A 81 -8.35 -7.18 -3.76
C CYS A 81 -9.28 -6.44 -2.78
N GLY A 82 -8.86 -6.26 -1.53
CA GLY A 82 -9.68 -5.60 -0.52
C GLY A 82 -11.04 -6.32 -0.36
N PRO A 83 -12.16 -5.60 -0.20
CA PRO A 83 -13.47 -6.21 -0.08
C PRO A 83 -14.05 -6.73 -1.40
N GLY A 84 -13.21 -6.95 -2.42
CA GLY A 84 -13.55 -7.71 -3.62
C GLY A 84 -14.54 -7.06 -4.58
N THR A 85 -14.83 -5.76 -4.43
CA THR A 85 -15.81 -5.04 -5.29
C THR A 85 -15.33 -4.94 -6.73
N VAL A 86 -14.06 -4.59 -6.94
CA VAL A 86 -13.44 -4.54 -8.27
C VAL A 86 -13.30 -5.96 -8.83
N THR A 87 -12.85 -6.92 -8.03
CA THR A 87 -12.74 -8.33 -8.44
C THR A 87 -14.08 -8.91 -8.90
N ALA A 88 -15.17 -8.63 -8.18
CA ALA A 88 -16.50 -9.10 -8.53
C ALA A 88 -17.00 -8.47 -9.84
N ASP A 89 -16.78 -7.17 -10.03
CA ASP A 89 -17.11 -6.48 -11.29
C ASP A 89 -16.30 -7.01 -12.48
N LEU A 90 -15.01 -7.31 -12.28
CA LEU A 90 -14.17 -7.94 -13.28
C LEU A 90 -14.66 -9.36 -13.58
N GLY A 91 -15.05 -10.13 -12.57
CA GLY A 91 -15.64 -11.46 -12.75
C GLY A 91 -16.93 -11.45 -13.59
N ARG A 92 -17.76 -10.41 -13.45
CA ARG A 92 -18.93 -10.20 -14.31
C ARG A 92 -18.55 -9.98 -15.78
N ILE A 93 -17.43 -9.31 -16.05
CA ILE A 93 -16.92 -9.07 -17.40
C ILE A 93 -16.29 -10.36 -17.97
N LEU A 94 -15.60 -11.12 -17.13
CA LEU A 94 -14.94 -12.39 -17.44
C LEU A 94 -15.88 -13.60 -17.33
N ALA A 95 -17.11 -13.49 -17.83
CA ALA A 95 -18.16 -14.47 -17.60
C ALA A 95 -17.84 -15.89 -18.14
N GLY A 96 -16.93 -16.02 -19.10
CA GLY A 96 -16.43 -17.29 -19.64
C GLY A 96 -15.11 -17.77 -19.02
N GLY A 97 -14.48 -16.94 -18.18
CA GLY A 97 -13.20 -17.19 -17.53
C GLY A 97 -13.33 -17.16 -16.00
N GLU A 98 -12.33 -16.60 -15.31
CA GLU A 98 -12.33 -16.51 -13.84
C GLU A 98 -11.69 -15.21 -13.33
N ALA A 99 -12.14 -14.77 -12.16
CA ALA A 99 -11.50 -13.69 -11.40
C ALA A 99 -11.18 -14.18 -9.98
N VAL A 100 -9.90 -14.12 -9.62
CA VAL A 100 -9.38 -14.54 -8.33
C VAL A 100 -8.89 -13.30 -7.60
N GLY A 101 -9.43 -13.02 -6.42
CA GLY A 101 -8.93 -11.94 -5.56
C GLY A 101 -8.07 -12.49 -4.43
N VAL A 102 -6.92 -11.87 -4.18
CA VAL A 102 -6.11 -12.19 -3.00
C VAL A 102 -5.85 -10.98 -2.13
N ASP A 103 -5.80 -11.21 -0.81
CA ASP A 103 -5.47 -10.19 0.18
C ASP A 103 -4.78 -10.84 1.39
N ALA A 104 -3.93 -10.11 2.10
CA ALA A 104 -3.27 -10.61 3.30
C ALA A 104 -4.25 -10.73 4.48
N SER A 105 -5.32 -9.91 4.48
CA SER A 105 -6.25 -9.76 5.59
C SER A 105 -7.43 -10.75 5.50
N PRO A 106 -7.52 -11.74 6.42
CA PRO A 106 -8.61 -12.71 6.40
C PRO A 106 -9.98 -12.04 6.64
N LYS A 107 -10.02 -11.00 7.49
CA LYS A 107 -11.23 -10.24 7.81
C LYS A 107 -11.80 -9.53 6.58
N VAL A 108 -10.95 -8.97 5.73
CA VAL A 108 -11.38 -8.29 4.51
C VAL A 108 -11.90 -9.29 3.47
N LEU A 109 -11.29 -10.47 3.39
CA LEU A 109 -11.73 -11.52 2.50
C LEU A 109 -13.09 -12.11 2.90
N GLU A 110 -13.49 -12.08 4.18
CA GLU A 110 -14.85 -12.42 4.59
C GLU A 110 -15.87 -11.49 3.90
N ALA A 111 -15.65 -10.17 3.96
CA ALA A 111 -16.50 -9.19 3.28
C ALA A 111 -16.49 -9.36 1.75
N ALA A 112 -15.35 -9.71 1.16
CA ALA A 112 -15.23 -9.98 -0.27
C ALA A 112 -16.10 -11.18 -0.72
N ARG A 113 -16.06 -12.27 0.05
CA ARG A 113 -16.87 -13.47 -0.21
C ARG A 113 -18.36 -13.19 -0.05
N GLU A 114 -18.77 -12.45 0.99
CA GLU A 114 -20.16 -12.03 1.16
C GLU A 114 -20.65 -11.17 -0.01
N HIS A 115 -19.82 -10.23 -0.47
CA HIS A 115 -20.15 -9.37 -1.60
C HIS A 115 -20.35 -10.16 -2.90
N ALA A 116 -19.42 -11.04 -3.25
CA ALA A 116 -19.56 -11.86 -4.45
C ALA A 116 -20.72 -12.86 -4.36
N ALA A 117 -20.97 -13.45 -3.18
CA ALA A 117 -22.10 -14.34 -2.96
C ALA A 117 -23.45 -13.62 -3.18
N ALA A 118 -23.56 -12.36 -2.76
CA ALA A 118 -24.75 -11.55 -3.00
C ALA A 118 -25.00 -11.25 -4.49
N LEU A 119 -23.95 -11.22 -5.32
CA LEU A 119 -24.03 -11.02 -6.76
C LEU A 119 -24.26 -12.33 -7.54
N GLY A 120 -23.94 -13.47 -6.94
CA GLY A 120 -24.22 -14.79 -7.49
C GLY A 120 -23.26 -15.24 -8.61
N TYR A 121 -22.05 -14.69 -8.67
CA TYR A 121 -21.06 -15.08 -9.69
C TYR A 121 -20.31 -16.36 -9.27
N GLY A 122 -20.42 -17.41 -10.08
CA GLY A 122 -19.76 -18.70 -9.83
C GLY A 122 -18.28 -18.75 -10.24
N ASN A 123 -17.79 -17.73 -10.92
CA ASN A 123 -16.43 -17.62 -11.45
C ASN A 123 -15.54 -16.65 -10.65
N VAL A 124 -15.99 -16.21 -9.49
CA VAL A 124 -15.25 -15.31 -8.59
C VAL A 124 -14.89 -16.04 -7.31
N ARG A 125 -13.60 -16.04 -6.93
CA ARG A 125 -13.13 -16.63 -5.67
C ARG A 125 -12.10 -15.74 -4.98
N PHE A 126 -11.94 -15.95 -3.67
CA PHE A 126 -11.08 -15.14 -2.81
C PHE A 126 -10.22 -15.99 -1.89
N GLU A 127 -8.92 -15.73 -1.89
CA GLU A 127 -7.91 -16.49 -1.14
C GLU A 127 -6.98 -15.58 -0.36
N GLN A 128 -6.48 -16.07 0.78
CA GLN A 128 -5.49 -15.32 1.55
C GLN A 128 -4.11 -15.54 0.92
N ALA A 129 -3.40 -14.46 0.61
CA ALA A 129 -2.04 -14.54 0.08
C ALA A 129 -1.22 -13.31 0.44
N ASN A 130 0.10 -13.48 0.45
CA ASN A 130 1.05 -12.38 0.51
C ASN A 130 1.39 -11.94 -0.93
N ALA A 131 1.40 -10.63 -1.21
CA ALA A 131 1.76 -10.10 -2.52
C ALA A 131 3.21 -10.42 -2.94
N TYR A 132 4.09 -10.73 -1.98
CA TYR A 132 5.48 -11.14 -2.22
C TYR A 132 5.65 -12.65 -2.46
N GLU A 133 4.63 -13.47 -2.19
CA GLU A 133 4.66 -14.92 -2.33
C GLU A 133 3.25 -15.43 -2.64
N LEU A 134 2.89 -15.39 -3.93
CA LEU A 134 1.58 -15.76 -4.42
C LEU A 134 1.47 -17.30 -4.51
N PRO A 135 0.40 -17.92 -4.00
CA PRO A 135 0.26 -19.37 -3.92
C PRO A 135 -0.20 -20.00 -5.25
N PHE A 136 0.33 -19.50 -6.37
CA PHE A 136 0.02 -19.96 -7.71
C PHE A 136 1.28 -20.37 -8.45
N ASP A 137 1.14 -21.33 -9.35
CA ASP A 137 2.22 -21.75 -10.22
C ASP A 137 2.63 -20.61 -11.16
N ASP A 138 3.85 -20.68 -11.69
CA ASP A 138 4.30 -19.80 -12.76
C ASP A 138 3.31 -19.84 -13.94
N ASP A 139 3.18 -18.73 -14.66
CA ASP A 139 2.41 -18.67 -15.91
C ASP A 139 0.91 -19.05 -15.78
N SER A 140 0.27 -18.73 -14.65
CA SER A 140 -1.11 -19.15 -14.34
C SER A 140 -2.21 -18.25 -14.91
N PHE A 141 -1.99 -16.93 -14.96
CA PHE A 141 -3.04 -15.95 -15.26
C PHE A 141 -2.82 -15.20 -16.57
N ASP A 142 -3.88 -14.96 -17.34
CA ASP A 142 -3.81 -14.08 -18.52
C ASP A 142 -3.60 -12.62 -18.12
N VAL A 143 -4.13 -12.23 -16.95
CA VAL A 143 -4.06 -10.87 -16.39
C VAL A 143 -3.76 -10.93 -14.90
N VAL A 144 -2.79 -10.12 -14.46
CA VAL A 144 -2.53 -9.87 -13.03
C VAL A 144 -2.68 -8.38 -12.79
N TYR A 145 -3.58 -8.03 -11.89
CA TYR A 145 -4.01 -6.67 -11.63
C TYR A 145 -3.76 -6.31 -10.17
N ALA A 146 -3.39 -5.05 -9.91
CA ALA A 146 -3.35 -4.51 -8.55
C ALA A 146 -3.80 -3.05 -8.56
N HIS A 147 -4.55 -2.66 -7.52
CA HIS A 147 -5.09 -1.32 -7.41
C HIS A 147 -4.99 -0.78 -5.98
N GLN A 148 -4.26 0.33 -5.84
CA GLN A 148 -3.97 0.97 -4.57
C GLN A 148 -3.30 0.02 -3.58
N LEU A 149 -2.39 -0.82 -4.09
CA LEU A 149 -1.63 -1.81 -3.32
C LEU A 149 -0.17 -1.38 -3.14
N LEU A 150 0.51 -1.00 -4.23
CA LEU A 150 1.97 -0.88 -4.23
C LEU A 150 2.46 0.26 -3.33
N GLN A 151 1.63 1.30 -3.13
CA GLN A 151 1.89 2.36 -2.17
C GLN A 151 2.06 1.87 -0.72
N HIS A 152 1.53 0.69 -0.38
CA HIS A 152 1.54 0.10 0.97
C HIS A 152 2.61 -0.99 1.13
N LEU A 153 3.47 -1.18 0.14
CA LEU A 153 4.51 -2.20 0.16
C LEU A 153 5.89 -1.58 0.36
N SER A 154 6.70 -2.22 1.19
CA SER A 154 8.11 -1.84 1.41
C SER A 154 9.02 -2.18 0.23
N ASP A 155 8.66 -3.18 -0.60
CA ASP A 155 9.38 -3.56 -1.82
C ASP A 155 8.41 -3.75 -3.01
N PRO A 156 7.85 -2.67 -3.58
CA PRO A 156 6.87 -2.78 -4.66
C PRO A 156 7.44 -3.50 -5.90
N VAL A 157 8.76 -3.47 -6.11
CA VAL A 157 9.40 -4.16 -7.24
C VAL A 157 9.42 -5.67 -7.03
N ALA A 158 9.66 -6.16 -5.80
CA ALA A 158 9.53 -7.58 -5.50
C ALA A 158 8.11 -8.10 -5.71
N ALA A 159 7.09 -7.35 -5.27
CA ALA A 159 5.70 -7.72 -5.53
C ALA A 159 5.37 -7.73 -7.03
N LEU A 160 5.85 -6.75 -7.80
CA LEU A 160 5.69 -6.74 -9.25
C LEU A 160 6.41 -7.92 -9.95
N ARG A 161 7.56 -8.37 -9.44
CA ARG A 161 8.23 -9.58 -9.95
C ARG A 161 7.42 -10.83 -9.66
N GLU A 162 6.76 -10.90 -8.51
CA GLU A 162 5.88 -12.01 -8.16
C GLU A 162 4.58 -12.00 -8.98
N MET A 163 3.99 -10.82 -9.21
CA MET A 163 2.88 -10.64 -10.16
C MET A 163 3.27 -11.06 -11.57
N LYS A 164 4.50 -10.72 -12.00
CA LYS A 164 5.05 -11.14 -13.29
C LYS A 164 5.19 -12.67 -13.36
N ARG A 165 5.70 -13.32 -12.31
CA ARG A 165 5.92 -14.77 -12.26
C ARG A 165 4.63 -15.56 -12.52
N VAL A 166 3.51 -15.15 -11.91
CA VAL A 166 2.22 -15.83 -12.05
C VAL A 166 1.45 -15.40 -13.30
N ALA A 167 1.87 -14.36 -14.01
CA ALA A 167 1.32 -13.99 -15.30
C ALA A 167 1.88 -14.90 -16.39
N LYS A 168 1.02 -15.41 -17.29
CA LYS A 168 1.41 -16.17 -18.48
C LYS A 168 2.44 -15.39 -19.32
N PRO A 169 3.29 -16.05 -20.13
CA PRO A 169 4.20 -15.36 -21.03
C PRO A 169 3.42 -14.49 -22.03
N GLY A 170 3.71 -13.19 -22.09
CA GLY A 170 2.94 -12.22 -22.87
C GLY A 170 1.57 -11.84 -22.28
N GLY A 171 1.23 -12.38 -21.11
CA GLY A 171 0.12 -11.96 -20.26
C GLY A 171 0.28 -10.52 -19.79
N MET A 172 -0.79 -9.96 -19.23
CA MET A 172 -0.84 -8.56 -18.82
C MET A 172 -0.59 -8.40 -17.34
N VAL A 173 0.26 -7.43 -16.97
CA VAL A 173 0.35 -6.92 -15.61
C VAL A 173 -0.16 -5.49 -15.61
N ALA A 174 -1.20 -5.21 -14.83
CA ALA A 174 -1.89 -3.93 -14.80
C ALA A 174 -1.92 -3.36 -13.39
N VAL A 175 -1.35 -2.17 -13.20
CA VAL A 175 -1.24 -1.55 -11.86
C VAL A 175 -1.71 -0.12 -11.86
N ARG A 176 -2.36 0.29 -10.78
CA ARG A 176 -2.87 1.65 -10.57
C ARG A 176 -2.74 2.05 -9.11
N ASP A 177 -2.12 3.19 -8.85
CA ASP A 177 -1.96 3.75 -7.51
C ASP A 177 -2.20 5.27 -7.53
N ALA A 178 -2.53 5.82 -6.37
CA ALA A 178 -2.71 7.26 -6.22
C ALA A 178 -1.36 8.00 -6.16
N ASP A 179 -1.41 9.29 -6.45
CA ASP A 179 -0.31 10.23 -6.27
C ASP A 179 -0.79 11.33 -5.30
N TYR A 180 -0.37 11.26 -4.03
CA TYR A 180 -0.86 12.14 -2.97
C TYR A 180 -0.33 13.57 -3.11
N ALA A 181 0.93 13.74 -3.50
CA ALA A 181 1.47 15.07 -3.85
C ALA A 181 0.81 15.66 -5.10
N GLY A 182 0.26 14.82 -5.98
CA GLY A 182 -0.51 15.22 -7.16
C GLY A 182 -2.00 15.50 -6.89
N MET A 183 -2.49 15.28 -5.67
CA MET A 183 -3.87 15.62 -5.30
C MET A 183 -4.06 17.14 -5.32
N ALA A 184 -5.27 17.56 -5.71
CA ALA A 184 -5.64 18.97 -5.74
C ALA A 184 -7.02 19.17 -5.14
N TRP A 185 -7.20 20.26 -4.40
CA TRP A 185 -8.48 20.57 -3.77
C TRP A 185 -8.75 22.07 -3.72
N TYR A 186 -10.03 22.40 -3.57
CA TYR A 186 -10.53 23.74 -3.30
C TYR A 186 -11.74 23.64 -2.34
N PRO A 187 -11.97 24.63 -1.45
CA PRO A 187 -11.05 25.70 -1.09
C PRO A 187 -9.74 25.14 -0.51
N GLU A 188 -8.64 25.83 -0.79
CA GLU A 188 -7.36 25.52 -0.16
C GLU A 188 -7.45 25.91 1.32
N THR A 189 -7.44 24.92 2.21
CA THR A 189 -7.45 25.13 3.66
C THR A 189 -6.12 24.67 4.26
N PRO A 190 -5.61 25.36 5.30
CA PRO A 190 -4.43 24.89 6.03
C PRO A 190 -4.58 23.45 6.52
N GLY A 191 -5.75 23.06 7.04
CA GLY A 191 -5.97 21.72 7.57
C GLY A 191 -5.85 20.59 6.54
N LEU A 192 -6.28 20.78 5.29
CA LEU A 192 -6.05 19.78 4.24
C LEU A 192 -4.59 19.76 3.77
N THR A 193 -3.88 20.90 3.82
CA THR A 193 -2.44 20.93 3.57
C THR A 193 -1.69 20.16 4.65
N GLU A 194 -1.96 20.45 5.92
CA GLU A 194 -1.37 19.76 7.08
C GLU A 194 -1.69 18.26 7.08
N TRP A 195 -2.92 17.89 6.71
CA TRP A 195 -3.29 16.48 6.50
C TRP A 195 -2.39 15.80 5.47
N ASN A 196 -2.17 16.41 4.31
CA ASN A 196 -1.38 15.81 3.25
C ASN A 196 0.09 15.69 3.66
N GLU A 197 0.64 16.72 4.30
CA GLU A 197 2.01 16.71 4.86
C GLU A 197 2.17 15.58 5.89
N LEU A 198 1.26 15.48 6.86
CA LEU A 198 1.28 14.42 7.87
C LEU A 198 1.15 13.03 7.22
N TYR A 199 0.29 12.87 6.21
CA TYR A 199 0.16 11.61 5.47
C TYR A 199 1.48 11.17 4.84
N HIS A 200 2.23 12.09 4.24
CA HIS A 200 3.54 11.80 3.67
C HIS A 200 4.55 11.41 4.76
N GLU A 201 4.63 12.17 5.85
CA GLU A 201 5.57 11.89 6.94
C GLU A 201 5.32 10.51 7.56
N VAL A 202 4.06 10.18 7.84
CA VAL A 202 3.66 8.88 8.37
C VAL A 202 3.99 7.76 7.39
N THR A 203 3.61 7.92 6.12
CA THR A 203 3.84 6.87 5.11
C THR A 203 5.33 6.58 4.94
N HIS A 204 6.17 7.63 4.89
CA HIS A 204 7.62 7.46 4.81
C HIS A 204 8.25 6.86 6.07
N ALA A 205 7.72 7.17 7.27
CA ALA A 205 8.21 6.58 8.52
C ALA A 205 8.07 5.05 8.56
N TYR A 206 7.10 4.49 7.83
CA TYR A 206 6.90 3.04 7.70
C TYR A 206 7.55 2.43 6.45
N GLY A 207 8.35 3.21 5.71
CA GLY A 207 9.06 2.72 4.51
C GLY A 207 8.16 2.53 3.29
N PHE A 208 7.02 3.22 3.25
CA PHE A 208 6.06 3.18 2.16
C PHE A 208 6.19 4.41 1.25
N GLU A 209 5.46 4.41 0.13
CA GLU A 209 5.52 5.45 -0.89
C GLU A 209 4.12 6.04 -1.15
N PRO A 210 3.79 7.24 -0.62
CA PRO A 210 2.49 7.87 -0.83
C PRO A 210 2.31 8.34 -2.29
N ASP A 211 3.40 8.61 -3.03
CA ASP A 211 3.34 9.05 -4.42
C ASP A 211 3.51 7.88 -5.41
N ALA A 212 2.99 6.71 -5.07
CA ALA A 212 3.19 5.49 -5.85
C ALA A 212 2.77 5.61 -7.32
N GLY A 213 1.67 6.32 -7.61
CA GLY A 213 1.14 6.49 -8.96
C GLY A 213 2.18 7.00 -9.97
N ARG A 214 2.99 8.01 -9.61
CA ARG A 214 4.05 8.53 -10.50
C ARG A 214 5.27 7.61 -10.60
N ARG A 215 5.41 6.64 -9.70
CA ARG A 215 6.55 5.71 -9.64
C ARG A 215 6.31 4.41 -10.41
N LEU A 216 5.06 4.06 -10.68
CA LEU A 216 4.65 2.78 -11.29
C LEU A 216 5.47 2.40 -12.53
N MET A 217 5.67 3.32 -13.47
CA MET A 217 6.42 3.03 -14.69
C MET A 217 7.86 2.61 -14.39
N SER A 218 8.51 3.27 -13.43
CA SER A 218 9.88 2.92 -13.01
C SER A 218 9.92 1.57 -12.34
N TRP A 219 8.99 1.28 -11.43
CA TRP A 219 8.96 -0.01 -10.72
C TRP A 219 8.66 -1.18 -11.64
N VAL A 220 7.76 -1.00 -12.62
CA VAL A 220 7.45 -2.00 -13.64
C VAL A 220 8.67 -2.29 -14.53
N GLN A 221 9.44 -1.26 -14.90
CA GLN A 221 10.71 -1.44 -15.63
C GLN A 221 11.74 -2.22 -14.80
N GLU A 222 11.88 -1.89 -13.52
CA GLU A 222 12.83 -2.55 -12.61
C GLU A 222 12.44 -4.01 -12.30
N ALA A 223 11.16 -4.32 -12.36
CA ALA A 223 10.65 -5.69 -12.32
C ALA A 223 10.90 -6.47 -13.64
N GLY A 224 11.45 -5.82 -14.66
CA GLY A 224 11.87 -6.44 -15.91
C GLY A 224 10.73 -6.81 -16.85
N MET A 225 9.62 -6.07 -16.80
CA MET A 225 8.49 -6.24 -17.72
C MET A 225 8.69 -5.42 -19.01
N ASP A 226 8.09 -5.89 -20.10
CA ASP A 226 8.15 -5.27 -21.42
C ASP A 226 6.79 -4.65 -21.80
N GLY A 227 6.72 -4.03 -22.98
CA GLY A 227 5.44 -3.55 -23.55
C GLY A 227 4.70 -2.54 -22.68
N ILE A 228 5.45 -1.71 -21.93
CA ILE A 228 4.95 -0.79 -20.92
C ILE A 228 4.17 0.36 -21.58
N VAL A 229 2.91 0.49 -21.21
CA VAL A 229 2.00 1.57 -21.62
C VAL A 229 1.54 2.32 -20.37
N PRO A 230 2.15 3.47 -20.05
CA PRO A 230 1.68 4.32 -18.96
C PRO A 230 0.45 5.13 -19.39
N SER A 231 -0.44 5.39 -18.45
CA SER A 231 -1.58 6.30 -18.56
C SER A 231 -1.89 6.92 -17.20
N ALA A 232 -2.91 7.76 -17.14
CA ALA A 232 -3.35 8.36 -15.90
C ALA A 232 -4.86 8.58 -15.92
N SER A 233 -5.47 8.53 -14.74
CA SER A 233 -6.87 8.86 -14.54
C SER A 233 -7.04 9.72 -13.29
N SER A 234 -8.25 10.24 -13.10
CA SER A 234 -8.59 10.96 -11.88
C SER A 234 -9.90 10.50 -11.30
N TRP A 235 -9.98 10.54 -9.97
CA TRP A 235 -11.25 10.60 -9.26
C TRP A 235 -11.53 12.04 -8.87
N CYS A 236 -12.80 12.41 -8.83
CA CYS A 236 -13.23 13.76 -8.49
C CYS A 236 -14.43 13.71 -7.56
N TYR A 237 -14.34 14.42 -6.44
CA TYR A 237 -15.40 14.57 -5.44
C TYR A 237 -15.82 16.03 -5.38
N ALA A 238 -16.96 16.33 -5.99
CA ALA A 238 -17.40 17.71 -6.20
C ALA A 238 -18.89 17.93 -5.95
N THR A 239 -19.73 16.89 -6.02
CA THR A 239 -21.15 17.05 -5.66
C THR A 239 -21.30 17.11 -4.13
N PRO A 240 -22.39 17.70 -3.60
CA PRO A 240 -22.61 17.71 -2.15
C PRO A 240 -22.54 16.32 -1.51
N THR A 241 -23.08 15.30 -2.19
CA THR A 241 -23.04 13.91 -1.74
C THR A 241 -21.63 13.35 -1.74
N ASP A 242 -20.87 13.56 -2.81
CA ASP A 242 -19.49 13.06 -2.93
C ASP A 242 -18.57 13.72 -1.91
N ARG A 243 -18.70 15.03 -1.71
CA ARG A 243 -17.91 15.77 -0.72
C ARG A 243 -18.21 15.33 0.69
N GLN A 244 -19.49 15.21 1.04
CA GLN A 244 -19.89 14.75 2.36
C GLN A 244 -19.31 13.36 2.63
N TRP A 245 -19.49 12.44 1.69
CA TRP A 245 -18.96 11.09 1.80
C TRP A 245 -17.42 11.06 1.92
N TRP A 246 -16.71 11.79 1.06
CA TRP A 246 -15.25 11.80 1.03
C TRP A 246 -14.64 12.47 2.26
N GLY A 247 -15.22 13.59 2.70
CA GLY A 247 -14.77 14.30 3.90
C GLY A 247 -15.06 13.53 5.18
N GLU A 248 -16.24 12.91 5.32
CA GLU A 248 -16.54 12.04 6.47
C GLU A 248 -15.62 10.82 6.50
N LEU A 249 -15.34 10.22 5.34
CA LEU A 249 -14.41 9.10 5.23
C LEU A 249 -13.01 9.46 5.73
N TRP A 250 -12.46 10.59 5.29
CA TRP A 250 -11.13 11.02 5.73
C TRP A 250 -11.12 11.47 7.18
N ALA A 251 -12.18 12.16 7.63
CA ALA A 251 -12.32 12.52 9.03
C ALA A 251 -12.26 11.28 9.94
N GLU A 252 -12.99 10.21 9.60
CA GLU A 252 -12.92 8.94 10.32
C GLU A 252 -11.51 8.32 10.24
N ARG A 253 -10.87 8.32 9.06
CA ARG A 253 -9.51 7.77 8.91
C ARG A 253 -8.47 8.50 9.76
N CYS A 254 -8.61 9.81 9.92
CA CYS A 254 -7.70 10.61 10.74
C CYS A 254 -7.69 10.17 12.20
N VAL A 255 -8.78 9.58 12.72
CA VAL A 255 -8.90 9.24 14.15
C VAL A 255 -9.00 7.74 14.44
N GLU A 256 -9.55 6.94 13.52
CA GLU A 256 -9.91 5.53 13.77
C GLU A 256 -9.16 4.51 12.91
N SER A 257 -8.29 4.95 12.00
CA SER A 257 -7.57 4.04 11.10
C SER A 257 -6.12 3.76 11.53
N ASN A 258 -5.48 2.83 10.82
CA ASN A 258 -4.04 2.60 10.94
C ASN A 258 -3.22 3.88 10.75
N PHE A 259 -3.64 4.82 9.88
CA PHE A 259 -2.95 6.09 9.74
C PHE A 259 -2.89 6.86 11.08
N ALA A 260 -3.99 6.88 11.83
CA ALA A 260 -4.06 7.50 13.16
C ALA A 260 -3.15 6.79 14.17
N VAL A 261 -3.14 5.45 14.16
CA VAL A 261 -2.25 4.64 15.01
C VAL A 261 -0.79 4.94 14.70
N GLN A 262 -0.43 4.89 13.42
CA GLN A 262 0.94 5.09 12.93
C GLN A 262 1.46 6.50 13.18
N ALA A 263 0.61 7.52 13.01
CA ALA A 263 0.94 8.90 13.32
C ALA A 263 1.31 9.08 14.80
N LYS A 264 0.55 8.43 15.70
CA LYS A 264 0.80 8.46 17.15
C LYS A 264 2.03 7.68 17.56
N GLU A 265 2.19 6.45 17.05
CA GLU A 265 3.34 5.60 17.35
C GLU A 265 4.66 6.22 16.88
N SER A 266 4.63 6.94 15.76
CA SER A 266 5.79 7.66 15.22
C SER A 266 6.04 9.01 15.91
N GLY A 267 5.14 9.44 16.80
CA GLY A 267 5.21 10.74 17.48
C GLY A 267 5.01 11.95 16.55
N LEU A 268 4.43 11.74 15.37
CA LEU A 268 4.19 12.78 14.35
C LEU A 268 2.92 13.57 14.62
N ALA A 269 1.91 12.96 15.27
CA ALA A 269 0.70 13.63 15.71
C ALA A 269 0.17 13.01 17.01
N ASP A 270 -0.55 13.80 17.80
CA ASP A 270 -1.33 13.33 18.94
C ASP A 270 -2.83 13.30 18.60
N ASP A 271 -3.66 12.83 19.55
CA ASP A 271 -5.11 12.76 19.34
C ASP A 271 -5.72 14.14 19.05
N VAL A 272 -5.18 15.21 19.63
CA VAL A 272 -5.70 16.59 19.43
C VAL A 272 -5.45 17.05 18.00
N ALA A 273 -4.25 16.83 17.47
CA ALA A 273 -3.91 17.18 16.09
C ALA A 273 -4.76 16.36 15.08
N LEU A 274 -4.94 15.07 15.34
CA LEU A 274 -5.73 14.19 14.48
C LEU A 274 -7.23 14.54 14.48
N GLU A 275 -7.79 14.89 15.65
CA GLU A 275 -9.17 15.38 15.76
C GLU A 275 -9.35 16.71 15.03
N GLN A 276 -8.36 17.62 15.08
CA GLN A 276 -8.41 18.88 14.36
C GLN A 276 -8.43 18.65 12.84
N ILE A 277 -7.55 17.81 12.32
CA ILE A 277 -7.53 17.45 10.90
C ILE A 277 -8.87 16.81 10.47
N ALA A 278 -9.46 15.96 11.32
CA ALA A 278 -10.76 15.37 11.05
C ALA A 278 -11.87 16.43 10.93
N GLN A 279 -11.86 17.44 11.81
CA GLN A 279 -12.79 18.57 11.74
C GLN A 279 -12.57 19.41 10.47
N ASP A 280 -11.33 19.59 10.03
CA ASP A 280 -11.01 20.34 8.80
C ASP A 280 -11.53 19.63 7.55
N TRP A 281 -11.45 18.29 7.50
CA TRP A 281 -12.09 17.48 6.45
C TRP A 281 -13.61 17.64 6.44
N GLN A 282 -14.25 17.63 7.62
CA GLN A 282 -15.69 17.86 7.75
C GLN A 282 -16.08 19.26 7.31
N ALA A 283 -15.29 20.28 7.67
CA ALA A 283 -15.51 21.66 7.26
C ALA A 283 -15.37 21.82 5.74
N TRP A 284 -14.33 21.24 5.13
CA TRP A 284 -14.15 21.23 3.68
C TRP A 284 -15.36 20.59 2.96
N ALA A 285 -15.90 19.49 3.50
CA ALA A 285 -17.05 18.81 2.90
C ALA A 285 -18.30 19.70 2.81
N GLN A 286 -18.46 20.65 3.74
CA GLN A 286 -19.57 21.61 3.76
C GLN A 286 -19.37 22.81 2.82
N ALA A 287 -18.16 23.01 2.27
CA ALA A 287 -17.90 24.11 1.35
C ALA A 287 -18.75 23.94 0.06
N PRO A 288 -19.59 24.94 -0.32
CA PRO A 288 -20.53 24.79 -1.43
C PRO A 288 -19.83 24.60 -2.79
N ASP A 289 -18.69 25.25 -2.96
CA ASP A 289 -17.77 25.18 -4.11
C ASP A 289 -16.60 24.22 -3.88
N GLY A 290 -16.69 23.36 -2.86
CA GLY A 290 -15.70 22.34 -2.58
C GLY A 290 -15.48 21.41 -3.77
N TRP A 291 -14.23 21.03 -4.00
CA TRP A 291 -13.81 20.15 -5.07
C TRP A 291 -12.51 19.46 -4.68
N PHE A 292 -12.42 18.15 -4.84
CA PHE A 292 -11.22 17.36 -4.56
C PHE A 292 -10.94 16.41 -5.72
N ALA A 293 -9.71 16.39 -6.22
CA ALA A 293 -9.28 15.46 -7.25
C ALA A 293 -8.07 14.64 -6.79
N ILE A 294 -8.12 13.37 -7.17
CA ILE A 294 -7.03 12.42 -6.95
C ILE A 294 -6.49 12.02 -8.30
N LEU A 295 -5.22 12.34 -8.53
CA LEU A 295 -4.46 11.81 -9.65
C LEU A 295 -4.08 10.36 -9.36
N HIS A 296 -4.25 9.50 -10.35
CA HIS A 296 -3.78 8.13 -10.32
C HIS A 296 -2.86 7.89 -11.51
N GLY A 297 -1.69 7.29 -11.24
CA GLY A 297 -0.87 6.71 -12.29
C GLY A 297 -1.38 5.31 -12.61
N GLU A 298 -1.29 4.93 -13.88
CA GLU A 298 -1.74 3.63 -14.39
C GLU A 298 -0.66 3.08 -15.32
N VAL A 299 -0.36 1.79 -15.20
CA VAL A 299 0.57 1.11 -16.10
C VAL A 299 -0.03 -0.23 -16.51
N LEU A 300 -0.07 -0.47 -17.82
CA LEU A 300 -0.29 -1.77 -18.41
C LEU A 300 1.04 -2.26 -19.02
N ALA A 301 1.48 -3.46 -18.67
CA ALA A 301 2.72 -4.06 -19.15
C ALA A 301 2.55 -5.54 -19.52
N ARG A 302 3.59 -6.13 -20.11
CA ARG A 302 3.66 -7.54 -20.50
C ARG A 302 4.68 -8.28 -19.66
N ALA A 303 4.27 -9.44 -19.16
CA ALA A 303 5.15 -10.38 -18.46
C ALA A 303 6.14 -11.06 -19.41
#